data_AF-A0A959FKT2-F1
#
_entry.id   AF-A0A959FKT2-F1
#
_cell.length_a   1.000
_cell.length_b   1.000
_cell.length_c   1.000
_cell.angle_alpha   90.00
_cell.angle_beta   90.00
_cell.angle_gamma   90.00
#
_symmetry.space_group_name_H-M   'P 1'
#
loop_
_entity.id
_entity.type
_entity.pdbx_description
1 polymer ?
#
loop_
_entity_poly.entity_id
_entity_poly.type
_entity_poly.pdbx_seq_one_letter_code
_entity_poly.pdbx_strand_id
1 'polypeptide(L)'
;MTRLLLILSLLAVGLTACLDEIDLTPEQGEEAVLIQAKLTAGSPSRIDVQVALLLTYTSNIARPVKEATIELEDTLGHSFTLPTQSIDGWYRAELTGFPVKVNRSYRLRVTLTESGRQYISDLAALPEPLLPTALAFDTYQKDRLSIANTIEQVPYVRYYVSTPLHRPGETEKVRLHWQFVHTYRLSDEIGQQCYFEFPTLTDKVTLLNGPATSADSLARFFLVETPLSYVYAEGMMFSIFQETLTEEAYEYWEQVHRLNERQGTIFDEPPGAIITNFHPSADSLSAVYGYFYAASPVTLRRFIYPHDVDFPARYCPQPSPPLPGYVSICDDCTIDSNGSLIPPDYWDE
;
A
#
# COMPACT_ATOMS: atom_id res chain seq x y z
N MET A 1 -29.50 44.83 61.41
CA MET A 1 -28.14 45.08 60.85
C MET A 1 -27.28 43.82 60.79
N THR A 2 -27.28 42.95 61.81
CA THR A 2 -26.49 41.71 61.86
C THR A 2 -26.79 40.68 60.76
N ARG A 3 -28.06 40.52 60.33
CA ARG A 3 -28.41 39.61 59.20
C ARG A 3 -27.92 40.11 57.84
N LEU A 4 -27.87 41.43 57.62
CA LEU A 4 -27.40 42.02 56.37
C LEU A 4 -25.88 41.89 56.22
N LEU A 5 -25.14 42.04 57.33
CA LEU A 5 -23.69 41.81 57.41
C LEU A 5 -23.33 40.34 57.16
N LEU A 6 -24.11 39.40 57.67
CA LEU A 6 -23.91 37.96 57.42
C LEU A 6 -24.13 37.61 55.94
N ILE A 7 -25.17 38.15 55.31
CA ILE A 7 -25.45 37.93 53.88
C ILE A 7 -24.35 38.58 53.01
N LEU A 8 -23.89 39.79 53.34
CA LEU A 8 -22.78 40.42 52.62
C LEU A 8 -21.47 39.64 52.79
N SER A 9 -21.21 39.06 53.97
CA SER A 9 -20.02 38.24 54.20
C SER A 9 -20.06 36.91 53.44
N LEU A 10 -21.25 36.30 53.30
CA LEU A 10 -21.41 35.04 52.55
C LEU A 10 -21.31 35.28 51.04
N LEU A 11 -21.80 36.43 50.55
CA LEU A 11 -21.70 36.82 49.14
C LEU A 11 -20.26 37.21 48.75
N ALA A 12 -19.48 37.76 49.68
CA ALA A 12 -18.07 38.09 49.46
C ALA A 12 -17.17 36.84 49.35
N VAL A 13 -17.49 35.75 50.07
CA VAL A 13 -16.75 34.48 49.99
C VAL A 13 -17.09 33.70 48.71
N GLY A 14 -18.28 33.88 48.14
CA GLY A 14 -18.66 33.27 46.86
C GLY A 14 -17.96 33.87 45.62
N LEU A 15 -17.40 35.08 45.75
CA LEU A 15 -16.73 35.79 44.66
C LEU A 15 -15.21 35.52 44.57
N THR A 16 -14.65 34.75 45.52
CA THR A 16 -13.23 34.34 45.50
C THR A 16 -13.02 32.90 45.05
N ALA A 17 -14.06 32.24 44.52
CA ALA A 17 -13.90 30.97 43.83
C ALA A 17 -13.31 31.24 42.44
N CYS A 18 -12.00 31.49 42.37
CA CYS A 18 -11.26 31.37 41.13
C CYS A 18 -11.38 29.91 40.69
N LEU A 19 -12.14 29.66 39.62
CA LEU A 19 -11.95 28.46 38.84
C LEU A 19 -10.51 28.53 38.32
N ASP A 20 -9.66 27.61 38.77
CA ASP A 20 -8.35 27.42 38.17
C ASP A 20 -8.57 27.18 36.68
N GLU A 21 -7.97 28.03 35.86
CA GLU A 21 -7.88 27.80 34.43
C GLU A 21 -7.00 26.55 34.28
N ILE A 22 -7.60 25.47 33.77
CA ILE A 22 -6.83 24.30 33.40
C ILE A 22 -5.99 24.74 32.20
N ASP A 23 -4.73 25.07 32.47
CA ASP A 23 -3.74 25.33 31.44
C ASP A 23 -3.47 24.01 30.71
N LEU A 24 -4.32 23.73 29.73
CA LEU A 24 -4.05 22.76 28.69
C LEU A 24 -3.03 23.40 27.76
N THR A 25 -1.81 23.65 28.23
CA THR A 25 -0.70 23.79 27.32
C THR A 25 -0.58 22.42 26.66
N PRO A 26 -0.92 22.25 25.36
CA PRO A 26 -0.57 21.02 24.71
C PRO A 26 0.95 20.96 24.83
N GLU A 27 1.49 19.99 25.57
CA GLU A 27 2.84 19.53 25.30
C GLU A 27 2.90 19.40 23.79
N GLN A 28 3.81 20.13 23.14
CA GLN A 28 3.98 20.01 21.69
C GLN A 28 4.10 18.53 21.42
N GLY A 29 3.03 17.96 20.86
CA GLY A 29 2.89 16.52 20.79
C GLY A 29 4.13 15.96 20.15
N GLU A 30 4.76 14.98 20.80
CA GLU A 30 5.89 14.29 20.21
C GLU A 30 5.47 13.86 18.79
N GLU A 31 6.06 14.51 17.78
CA GLU A 31 5.75 14.22 16.38
C GLU A 31 6.25 12.81 16.11
N ALA A 32 5.33 11.84 16.08
CA ALA A 32 5.67 10.48 15.72
C ALA A 32 6.05 10.42 14.24
N VAL A 33 6.86 9.43 13.89
CA VAL A 33 7.34 9.21 12.52
C VAL A 33 6.74 7.93 11.97
N LEU A 34 6.28 7.96 10.72
CA LEU A 34 5.98 6.78 9.92
C LEU A 34 7.14 6.52 8.96
N ILE A 35 7.73 5.33 9.05
CA ILE A 35 8.73 4.82 8.10
C ILE A 35 8.23 3.49 7.57
N GLN A 36 7.73 3.48 6.34
CA GLN A 36 7.36 2.25 5.65
C GLN A 36 8.38 1.95 4.57
N ALA A 37 8.94 0.75 4.55
CA ALA A 37 9.99 0.43 3.60
C ALA A 37 9.91 -0.99 3.05
N LYS A 38 10.21 -1.13 1.76
CA LYS A 38 10.27 -2.41 1.06
C LYS A 38 11.53 -2.49 0.21
N LEU A 39 12.36 -3.49 0.49
CA LEU A 39 13.45 -3.91 -0.39
C LEU A 39 12.95 -4.99 -1.35
N THR A 40 12.97 -4.70 -2.65
CA THR A 40 12.51 -5.62 -3.69
C THR A 40 13.70 -6.16 -4.49
N ALA A 41 13.96 -7.46 -4.36
CA ALA A 41 14.99 -8.14 -5.13
C ALA A 41 14.52 -8.37 -6.57
N GLY A 42 15.36 -7.97 -7.53
CA GLY A 42 15.05 -8.02 -8.96
C GLY A 42 16.25 -7.64 -9.83
N SER A 43 16.00 -7.44 -11.12
CA SER A 43 17.00 -6.99 -12.10
C SER A 43 16.48 -5.74 -12.84
N PRO A 44 16.75 -4.51 -12.35
CA PRO A 44 17.51 -4.18 -11.14
C PRO A 44 16.71 -4.41 -9.85
N SER A 45 17.42 -4.54 -8.73
CA SER A 45 16.78 -4.53 -7.41
C SER A 45 16.43 -3.10 -7.03
N ARG A 46 15.35 -2.92 -6.28
CA ARG A 46 14.78 -1.61 -5.96
C ARG A 46 14.47 -1.50 -4.48
N ILE A 47 14.45 -0.28 -3.98
CA ILE A 47 13.97 0.01 -2.63
C ILE A 47 13.01 1.20 -2.67
N ASP A 48 11.90 1.05 -1.96
CA ASP A 48 10.88 2.07 -1.77
C ASP A 48 10.77 2.36 -0.28
N VAL A 49 10.93 3.62 0.11
CA VAL A 49 10.82 4.07 1.50
C VAL A 49 9.90 5.28 1.57
N GLN A 50 8.82 5.18 2.33
CA GLN A 50 7.94 6.30 2.66
C GLN A 50 8.30 6.83 4.04
N VAL A 51 8.51 8.14 4.15
CA VAL A 51 8.77 8.82 5.41
C VAL A 51 7.79 9.97 5.60
N ALA A 52 7.06 9.96 6.70
CA ALA A 52 6.11 11.02 7.04
C ALA A 52 6.07 11.29 8.55
N LEU A 53 5.72 12.53 8.91
CA LEU A 53 5.48 12.95 10.29
C LEU A 53 3.98 12.85 10.60
N LEU A 54 3.64 12.23 11.72
CA LEU A 54 2.28 12.10 12.22
C LEU A 54 2.05 13.22 13.25
N LEU A 55 1.03 14.06 13.01
CA LEU A 55 0.68 15.16 13.91
C LEU A 55 -0.37 14.68 14.92
N THR A 56 0.01 14.61 16.19
CA THR A 56 -0.77 13.96 17.25
C THR A 56 -2.05 14.70 17.66
N TYR A 57 -2.23 15.98 17.26
CA TYR A 57 -3.28 16.83 17.87
C TYR A 57 -4.15 17.67 16.92
N THR A 58 -3.81 17.86 15.64
CA THR A 58 -4.52 18.83 14.79
C THR A 58 -5.06 18.28 13.48
N SER A 59 -4.60 17.11 13.03
CA SER A 59 -5.08 16.49 11.79
C SER A 59 -4.66 15.02 11.69
N ASN A 60 -5.53 14.16 11.15
CA ASN A 60 -5.16 12.79 10.70
C ASN A 60 -4.29 12.80 9.41
N ILE A 61 -3.64 13.92 9.10
CA ILE A 61 -2.86 14.10 7.87
C ILE A 61 -1.40 13.86 8.22
N ALA A 62 -0.82 12.82 7.63
CA ALA A 62 0.62 12.61 7.67
C ALA A 62 1.30 13.68 6.81
N ARG A 63 2.31 14.38 7.35
CA ARG A 63 3.11 15.37 6.63
C ARG A 63 4.31 14.65 5.97
N PRO A 64 4.42 14.60 4.65
CA PRO A 64 5.55 13.96 3.98
C PRO A 64 6.88 14.62 4.37
N VAL A 65 7.90 13.80 4.68
CA VAL A 65 9.26 14.30 4.90
C VAL A 65 9.94 14.45 3.55
N LYS A 66 10.38 15.67 3.24
CA LYS A 66 10.98 16.01 1.95
C LYS A 66 12.48 15.70 1.87
N GLU A 67 13.18 15.78 3.00
CA GLU A 67 14.63 15.60 3.11
C GLU A 67 15.01 14.68 4.26
N ALA A 68 15.69 13.58 3.93
CA ALA A 68 16.19 12.61 4.89
C ALA A 68 17.39 11.86 4.27
N THR A 69 18.32 11.44 5.11
CA THR A 69 19.41 10.55 4.71
C THR A 69 19.00 9.12 5.05
N ILE A 70 18.89 8.27 4.03
CA ILE A 70 18.50 6.87 4.19
C ILE A 70 19.65 5.98 3.69
N GLU A 71 20.11 5.09 4.57
CA GLU A 71 21.17 4.12 4.27
C GLU A 71 20.62 2.70 4.46
N LEU A 72 20.78 1.88 3.41
CA LEU A 72 20.56 0.45 3.42
C LEU A 72 21.88 -0.25 3.70
N GLU A 73 21.90 -1.20 4.64
CA GLU A 73 23.09 -1.97 5.00
C GLU A 73 22.77 -3.47 4.99
N ASP A 74 23.70 -4.30 4.50
CA ASP A 74 23.60 -5.76 4.58
C ASP A 74 24.42 -6.35 5.73
N THR A 75 24.19 -7.62 6.07
CA THR A 75 24.94 -8.30 7.15
C THR A 75 26.44 -8.52 6.87
N LEU A 76 26.94 -8.17 5.68
CA LEU A 76 28.37 -8.22 5.34
C LEU A 76 29.03 -6.84 5.42
N GLY A 77 28.28 -5.80 5.82
CA GLY A 77 28.78 -4.43 5.96
C GLY A 77 28.83 -3.65 4.65
N HIS A 78 28.24 -4.14 3.56
CA HIS A 78 28.01 -3.28 2.39
C HIS A 78 26.89 -2.30 2.73
N SER A 79 27.03 -1.05 2.28
CA SER A 79 25.96 -0.06 2.40
C SER A 79 25.66 0.66 1.08
N PHE A 80 24.45 1.19 0.99
CA PHE A 80 23.95 1.98 -0.12
C PHE A 80 23.11 3.14 0.40
N THR A 81 23.45 4.36 0.02
CA THR A 81 22.71 5.57 0.39
C THR A 81 21.71 5.93 -0.72
N LEU A 82 20.45 6.10 -0.34
CA LEU A 82 19.38 6.53 -1.25
C LEU A 82 19.53 8.03 -1.58
N PRO A 83 18.91 8.52 -2.67
CA PRO A 83 18.76 9.96 -2.91
C PRO A 83 18.13 10.66 -1.71
N THR A 84 18.59 11.86 -1.38
CA THR A 84 18.15 12.61 -0.19
C THR A 84 16.86 13.40 -0.37
N GLN A 85 16.39 13.53 -1.61
CA GLN A 85 15.14 14.21 -1.95
C GLN A 85 14.04 13.20 -2.22
N SER A 86 12.87 13.42 -1.62
CA SER A 86 11.68 12.61 -1.86
C SER A 86 10.72 13.24 -2.87
N ILE A 87 9.87 12.40 -3.45
CA ILE A 87 8.66 12.82 -4.15
C ILE A 87 7.49 12.49 -3.22
N ASP A 88 6.88 13.51 -2.63
CA ASP A 88 5.75 13.35 -1.69
C ASP A 88 6.03 12.37 -0.54
N GLY A 89 7.24 12.44 0.05
CA GLY A 89 7.64 11.56 1.14
C GLY A 89 8.14 10.19 0.71
N TRP A 90 8.11 9.88 -0.59
CA TRP A 90 8.66 8.65 -1.15
C TRP A 90 10.10 8.83 -1.62
N TYR A 91 10.98 8.03 -1.06
CA TYR A 91 12.37 7.84 -1.46
C TYR A 91 12.46 6.53 -2.23
N ARG A 92 12.86 6.59 -3.50
CA ARG A 92 13.00 5.41 -4.36
C ARG A 92 14.39 5.35 -4.97
N ALA A 93 14.96 4.16 -5.02
CA ALA A 93 16.24 3.95 -5.68
C ALA A 93 16.31 2.58 -6.36
N GLU A 94 16.96 2.56 -7.53
CA GLU A 94 17.49 1.32 -8.11
C GLU A 94 18.88 1.06 -7.50
N LEU A 95 19.08 -0.15 -7.00
CA LEU A 95 20.26 -0.54 -6.21
C LEU A 95 21.43 -0.96 -7.10
N THR A 96 21.81 -0.09 -8.03
CA THR A 96 22.91 -0.35 -8.96
C THR A 96 24.23 -0.53 -8.20
N GLY A 97 24.85 -1.70 -8.33
CA GLY A 97 26.12 -2.04 -7.67
C GLY A 97 26.01 -2.52 -6.22
N PHE A 98 24.80 -2.56 -5.65
CA PHE A 98 24.57 -3.12 -4.32
C PHE A 98 24.00 -4.56 -4.42
N PRO A 99 24.67 -5.57 -3.86
CA PRO A 99 24.29 -6.96 -4.05
C PRO A 99 23.11 -7.37 -3.15
N VAL A 100 21.89 -7.28 -3.67
CA VAL A 100 20.70 -7.87 -3.04
C VAL A 100 20.68 -9.38 -3.29
N LYS A 101 20.65 -10.18 -2.22
CA LYS A 101 20.76 -11.65 -2.27
C LYS A 101 19.74 -12.30 -1.34
N VAL A 102 19.08 -13.33 -1.86
CA VAL A 102 18.23 -14.24 -1.09
C VAL A 102 19.00 -14.83 0.09
N ASN A 103 18.29 -15.07 1.20
CA ASN A 103 18.80 -15.56 2.48
C ASN A 103 19.86 -14.64 3.13
N ARG A 104 19.89 -13.36 2.74
CA ARG A 104 20.63 -12.30 3.43
C ARG A 104 19.65 -11.39 4.17
N SER A 105 20.11 -10.78 5.26
CA SER A 105 19.33 -9.77 5.99
C SER A 105 19.88 -8.37 5.74
N TYR A 106 18.97 -7.41 5.82
CA TYR A 106 19.24 -6.00 5.57
C TYR A 106 18.68 -5.15 6.70
N ARG A 107 19.21 -3.95 6.90
CA ARG A 107 18.62 -2.94 7.79
C ARG A 107 18.61 -1.58 7.14
N LEU A 108 17.70 -0.73 7.58
CA LEU A 108 17.63 0.68 7.21
C LEU A 108 18.02 1.57 8.37
N ARG A 109 18.80 2.60 8.05
CA ARG A 109 19.08 3.75 8.92
C ARG A 109 18.48 4.98 8.26
N VAL A 110 17.62 5.67 8.98
CA VAL A 110 16.93 6.88 8.51
C VAL A 110 17.29 8.03 9.43
N THR A 111 17.86 9.09 8.89
CA THR A 111 18.16 10.33 9.62
C THR A 111 17.34 11.46 9.02
N LEU A 112 16.48 12.08 9.82
CA LEU A 112 15.69 13.24 9.40
C LEU A 112 16.56 14.49 9.38
N THR A 113 16.73 15.14 8.22
CA THR A 113 17.66 16.26 8.08
C THR A 113 17.28 17.47 8.94
N GLU A 114 15.97 17.77 9.05
CA GLU A 114 15.49 18.95 9.80
C GLU A 114 15.66 18.82 11.32
N SER A 115 15.42 17.63 11.88
CA SER A 115 15.42 17.41 13.33
C SER A 115 16.68 16.71 13.85
N GLY A 116 17.48 16.11 12.97
CA GLY A 116 18.62 15.26 13.34
C GLY A 116 18.22 13.91 13.96
N ARG A 117 16.93 13.63 14.16
CA ARG A 117 16.44 12.36 14.72
C ARG A 117 16.81 11.19 13.83
N GLN A 118 17.21 10.09 14.44
CA GLN A 118 17.64 8.88 13.74
C GLN A 118 16.80 7.68 14.16
N TYR A 119 16.48 6.85 13.18
CA TYR A 119 15.76 5.60 13.35
C TYR A 119 16.53 4.48 12.67
N ILE A 120 16.52 3.31 13.30
CA ILE A 120 17.17 2.11 12.78
C ILE A 120 16.17 0.96 12.78
N SER A 121 16.11 0.21 11.68
CA SER A 121 15.31 -1.01 11.65
C SER A 121 16.06 -2.19 12.27
N ASP A 122 15.32 -3.19 12.73
CA ASP A 122 15.82 -4.54 12.90
C ASP A 122 16.28 -5.10 11.54
N LEU A 123 16.95 -6.25 11.59
CA LEU A 123 17.36 -6.98 10.41
C LEU A 123 16.15 -7.66 9.75
N ALA A 124 15.86 -7.30 8.51
CA ALA A 124 14.85 -7.95 7.68
C ALA A 124 15.53 -8.95 6.73
N ALA A 125 15.22 -10.24 6.90
CA ALA A 125 15.70 -11.29 6.00
C ALA A 125 14.96 -11.24 4.65
N LEU A 126 15.69 -11.44 3.56
CA LEU A 126 15.12 -11.64 2.22
C LEU A 126 14.89 -13.14 1.99
N PRO A 127 13.65 -13.64 2.09
CA PRO A 127 13.37 -15.06 1.91
C PRO A 127 13.52 -15.49 0.45
N GLU A 128 13.73 -16.79 0.25
CA GLU A 128 13.73 -17.39 -1.08
C GLU A 128 12.33 -17.36 -1.71
N PRO A 129 12.18 -16.91 -2.96
CA PRO A 129 10.88 -16.84 -3.62
C PRO A 129 10.27 -18.23 -3.84
N LEU A 130 8.95 -18.34 -3.69
CA LEU A 130 8.20 -19.52 -4.11
C LEU A 130 7.56 -19.29 -5.48
N LEU A 131 7.81 -20.20 -6.42
CA LEU A 131 7.28 -20.13 -7.78
C LEU A 131 5.80 -20.60 -7.83
N PRO A 132 4.86 -19.71 -8.19
CA PRO A 132 3.49 -20.10 -8.52
C PRO A 132 3.42 -20.83 -9.86
N THR A 133 2.36 -21.61 -10.04
CA THR A 133 2.21 -22.53 -11.18
C THR A 133 1.28 -21.99 -12.27
N ALA A 134 0.19 -21.32 -11.88
CA ALA A 134 -0.78 -20.83 -12.85
C ALA A 134 -1.54 -19.60 -12.36
N LEU A 135 -1.94 -18.75 -13.31
CA LEU A 135 -2.87 -17.64 -13.12
C LEU A 135 -4.07 -17.87 -14.04
N ALA A 136 -5.27 -17.84 -13.46
CA ALA A 136 -6.53 -18.11 -14.17
C ALA A 136 -7.56 -17.02 -13.87
N PHE A 137 -8.58 -16.92 -14.72
CA PHE A 137 -9.72 -16.04 -14.48
C PHE A 137 -11.02 -16.69 -14.95
N ASP A 138 -12.14 -16.24 -14.38
CA ASP A 138 -13.50 -16.54 -14.86
C ASP A 138 -14.33 -15.26 -14.90
N THR A 139 -15.39 -15.23 -15.71
CA THR A 139 -16.41 -14.19 -15.69
C THR A 139 -17.67 -14.66 -14.95
N TYR A 140 -18.35 -13.74 -14.28
CA TYR A 140 -19.63 -14.03 -13.61
C TYR A 140 -20.51 -12.79 -13.46
N GLN A 141 -21.80 -12.98 -13.17
CA GLN A 141 -22.75 -11.90 -12.88
C GLN A 141 -22.88 -11.70 -11.37
N LYS A 142 -22.77 -10.45 -10.91
CA LYS A 142 -22.89 -10.07 -9.50
C LYS A 142 -24.06 -9.10 -9.31
N ASP A 143 -24.91 -9.38 -8.35
CA ASP A 143 -25.98 -8.46 -7.93
C ASP A 143 -25.38 -7.23 -7.23
N ARG A 144 -25.74 -6.04 -7.70
CA ARG A 144 -25.37 -4.76 -7.12
C ARG A 144 -26.62 -3.91 -6.92
N LEU A 145 -26.69 -3.20 -5.79
CA LEU A 145 -27.72 -2.19 -5.59
C LEU A 145 -27.36 -0.91 -6.36
N SER A 146 -28.24 -0.47 -7.25
CA SER A 146 -28.10 0.79 -7.98
C SER A 146 -28.38 1.99 -7.06
N ILE A 147 -28.07 3.20 -7.54
CA ILE A 147 -28.47 4.45 -6.88
C ILE A 147 -29.99 4.62 -6.75
N ALA A 148 -30.77 3.88 -7.56
CA ALA A 148 -32.22 3.87 -7.52
C ALA A 148 -32.78 2.76 -6.59
N ASN A 149 -31.93 2.13 -5.78
CA ASN A 149 -32.26 0.99 -4.92
C ASN A 149 -32.85 -0.21 -5.67
N THR A 150 -32.45 -0.42 -6.92
CA THR A 150 -32.79 -1.61 -7.71
C THR A 150 -31.62 -2.58 -7.73
N ILE A 151 -31.90 -3.89 -7.74
CA ILE A 151 -30.86 -4.91 -7.92
C ILE A 151 -30.55 -4.99 -9.42
N GLU A 152 -29.29 -4.74 -9.76
CA GLU A 152 -28.74 -4.84 -11.12
C GLU A 152 -27.71 -5.96 -11.16
N GLN A 153 -27.76 -6.79 -12.21
CA GLN A 153 -26.72 -7.78 -12.48
C GLN A 153 -25.61 -7.12 -13.28
N VAL A 154 -24.41 -7.07 -12.70
CA VAL A 154 -23.23 -6.47 -13.30
C VAL A 154 -22.21 -7.57 -13.56
N PRO A 155 -21.61 -7.64 -14.77
CA PRO A 155 -20.54 -8.59 -15.06
C PRO A 155 -19.26 -8.24 -14.28
N TYR A 156 -18.60 -9.28 -13.77
CA TYR A 156 -17.32 -9.19 -13.05
C TYR A 156 -16.35 -10.24 -13.58
N VAL A 157 -15.05 -9.96 -13.41
CA VAL A 157 -13.95 -10.88 -13.66
C VAL A 157 -13.35 -11.28 -12.31
N ARG A 158 -13.15 -12.58 -12.07
CA ARG A 158 -12.44 -13.11 -10.89
C ARG A 158 -11.11 -13.68 -11.29
N TYR A 159 -10.08 -13.38 -10.52
CA TYR A 159 -8.74 -13.91 -10.73
C TYR A 159 -8.33 -14.91 -9.66
N TYR A 160 -7.58 -15.92 -10.07
CA TYR A 160 -7.14 -17.01 -9.22
C TYR A 160 -5.69 -17.37 -9.46
N VAL A 161 -4.96 -17.70 -8.39
CA VAL A 161 -3.61 -18.29 -8.48
C VAL A 161 -3.63 -19.76 -8.11
N SER A 162 -2.78 -20.55 -8.75
CA SER A 162 -2.40 -21.87 -8.25
C SER A 162 -0.92 -21.88 -7.94
N THR A 163 -0.55 -22.32 -6.73
CA THR A 163 0.82 -22.31 -6.23
C THR A 163 1.03 -23.44 -5.23
N PRO A 164 2.20 -24.09 -5.17
CA PRO A 164 2.57 -24.89 -4.01
C PRO A 164 2.62 -24.01 -2.75
N LEU A 165 2.71 -24.64 -1.57
CA LEU A 165 2.89 -23.95 -0.29
C LEU A 165 4.25 -24.20 0.36
N HIS A 166 5.03 -25.12 -0.15
CA HIS A 166 6.41 -25.35 0.27
C HIS A 166 7.30 -25.46 -0.98
N ARG A 167 8.60 -25.22 -0.81
CA ARG A 167 9.57 -25.39 -1.89
C ARG A 167 9.83 -26.89 -2.16
N PRO A 168 10.26 -27.26 -3.38
CA PRO A 168 10.62 -28.65 -3.67
C PRO A 168 11.71 -29.16 -2.73
N GLY A 169 11.46 -30.27 -2.04
CA GLY A 169 12.40 -30.85 -1.07
C GLY A 169 12.32 -30.27 0.34
N GLU A 170 11.49 -29.25 0.56
CA GLU A 170 11.18 -28.70 1.89
C GLU A 170 9.79 -29.16 2.36
N THR A 171 9.63 -29.27 3.68
CA THR A 171 8.33 -29.55 4.32
C THR A 171 7.72 -28.31 4.95
N GLU A 172 8.52 -27.29 5.22
CA GLU A 172 8.04 -26.04 5.79
C GLU A 172 7.25 -25.25 4.75
N LYS A 173 6.04 -24.86 5.15
CA LYS A 173 5.18 -24.05 4.30
C LYS A 173 5.53 -22.59 4.46
N VAL A 174 5.43 -21.83 3.38
CA VAL A 174 5.75 -20.41 3.35
C VAL A 174 4.53 -19.54 3.63
N ARG A 175 4.79 -18.29 3.99
CA ARG A 175 3.75 -17.25 4.12
C ARG A 175 3.75 -16.41 2.85
N LEU A 176 2.59 -16.19 2.27
CA LEU A 176 2.45 -15.54 0.96
C LEU A 176 1.68 -14.23 1.06
N HIS A 177 2.09 -13.27 0.24
CA HIS A 177 1.42 -12.01 0.00
C HIS A 177 1.34 -11.77 -1.51
N TRP A 178 0.23 -11.22 -1.99
CA TRP A 178 0.06 -10.90 -3.40
C TRP A 178 -0.27 -9.43 -3.62
N GLN A 179 0.40 -8.86 -4.61
CA GLN A 179 0.08 -7.54 -5.16
C GLN A 179 -0.32 -7.69 -6.62
N PHE A 180 -1.15 -6.77 -7.11
CA PHE A 180 -1.75 -6.88 -8.43
C PHE A 180 -1.61 -5.57 -9.20
N VAL A 181 -1.22 -5.68 -10.46
CA VAL A 181 -1.17 -4.57 -11.42
C VAL A 181 -1.95 -4.99 -12.64
N HIS A 182 -2.74 -4.07 -13.20
CA HIS A 182 -3.33 -4.24 -14.49
C HIS A 182 -2.78 -3.21 -15.46
N THR A 183 -2.50 -3.68 -16.67
CA THR A 183 -2.16 -2.82 -17.79
C THR A 183 -3.23 -3.00 -18.85
N TYR A 184 -3.77 -1.93 -19.41
CA TYR A 184 -4.72 -2.03 -20.52
C TYR A 184 -4.33 -1.14 -21.68
N ARG A 185 -4.76 -1.54 -22.88
CA ARG A 185 -4.64 -0.72 -24.09
C ARG A 185 -5.91 0.10 -24.29
N LEU A 186 -5.75 1.33 -24.79
CA LEU A 186 -6.84 2.17 -25.25
C LEU A 186 -6.45 2.84 -26.57
N SER A 187 -7.35 2.81 -27.55
CA SER A 187 -7.23 3.57 -28.80
C SER A 187 -8.04 4.85 -28.75
N ASP A 188 -7.39 5.96 -29.10
CA ASP A 188 -8.04 7.25 -29.27
C ASP A 188 -8.68 7.40 -30.67
N GLU A 189 -9.35 8.53 -30.91
CA GLU A 189 -10.08 8.80 -32.16
C GLU A 189 -9.16 9.17 -33.33
N ILE A 190 -7.89 9.50 -33.08
CA ILE A 190 -6.88 9.76 -34.12
C ILE A 190 -6.06 8.50 -34.47
N GLY A 191 -6.33 7.37 -33.81
CA GLY A 191 -5.77 6.06 -34.10
C GLY A 191 -4.46 5.74 -33.37
N GLN A 192 -4.10 6.51 -32.35
CA GLN A 192 -2.99 6.15 -31.46
C GLN A 192 -3.41 5.07 -30.48
N GLN A 193 -2.42 4.35 -29.95
CA GLN A 193 -2.61 3.32 -28.93
C GLN A 193 -1.78 3.67 -27.72
N CYS A 194 -2.46 3.90 -26.59
CA CYS A 194 -1.81 4.11 -25.31
C CYS A 194 -1.99 2.92 -24.39
N TYR A 195 -0.98 2.69 -23.57
CA TYR A 195 -0.93 1.67 -22.54
C TYR A 195 -0.96 2.36 -21.18
N PHE A 196 -1.87 1.90 -20.33
CA PHE A 196 -2.09 2.45 -19.00
C PHE A 196 -1.85 1.35 -17.97
N GLU A 197 -0.89 1.57 -17.07
CA GLU A 197 -0.57 0.65 -15.98
C GLU A 197 -1.07 1.22 -14.65
N PHE A 198 -1.87 0.44 -13.92
CA PHE A 198 -2.39 0.83 -12.62
C PHE A 198 -2.27 -0.31 -11.60
N PRO A 199 -1.95 -0.02 -10.33
CA PRO A 199 -2.19 -0.98 -9.27
C PRO A 199 -3.69 -1.33 -9.26
N THR A 200 -4.02 -2.61 -9.10
CA THR A 200 -5.43 -3.00 -8.98
C THR A 200 -5.96 -2.45 -7.67
N LEU A 201 -6.96 -1.57 -7.76
CA LEU A 201 -7.55 -0.91 -6.60
C LEU A 201 -8.33 -1.93 -5.76
N THR A 202 -7.65 -2.51 -4.78
CA THR A 202 -8.26 -3.23 -3.66
C THR A 202 -7.68 -2.68 -2.36
N ASP A 203 -8.57 -2.38 -1.43
CA ASP A 203 -8.27 -2.04 -0.04
C ASP A 203 -7.82 -3.28 0.77
N LYS A 204 -8.02 -4.48 0.21
CA LYS A 204 -7.72 -5.75 0.85
C LYS A 204 -6.29 -6.21 0.56
N VAL A 205 -5.50 -6.28 1.62
CA VAL A 205 -4.23 -7.02 1.60
C VAL A 205 -4.56 -8.51 1.42
N THR A 206 -4.01 -9.15 0.38
CA THR A 206 -4.24 -10.58 0.12
C THR A 206 -3.08 -11.39 0.70
N LEU A 207 -3.38 -12.19 1.73
CA LEU A 207 -2.41 -12.95 2.52
C LEU A 207 -2.78 -14.42 2.61
N LEU A 208 -1.77 -15.26 2.81
CA LEU A 208 -1.95 -16.66 3.18
C LEU A 208 -0.87 -17.12 4.16
N ASN A 209 -1.30 -17.67 5.29
CA ASN A 209 -0.46 -18.41 6.22
C ASN A 209 -0.36 -19.88 5.80
N GLY A 210 0.70 -20.23 5.05
CA GLY A 210 0.95 -21.62 4.65
C GLY A 210 1.09 -22.59 5.82
N PRO A 211 1.86 -22.29 6.89
CA PRO A 211 1.94 -23.15 8.08
C PRO A 211 0.59 -23.47 8.74
N ALA A 212 -0.37 -22.54 8.70
CA ALA A 212 -1.72 -22.76 9.21
C ALA A 212 -2.66 -23.47 8.21
N THR A 213 -2.19 -23.73 6.99
CA THR A 213 -2.97 -24.34 5.90
C THR A 213 -2.73 -25.85 5.84
N SER A 214 -3.81 -26.63 5.84
CA SER A 214 -3.72 -28.11 5.78
C SER A 214 -3.25 -28.63 4.43
N ALA A 215 -3.67 -28.00 3.32
CA ALA A 215 -3.25 -28.35 1.97
C ALA A 215 -1.77 -28.03 1.72
N ASP A 216 -1.11 -28.78 0.85
CA ASP A 216 0.30 -28.53 0.45
C ASP A 216 0.42 -27.66 -0.79
N SER A 217 -0.69 -27.40 -1.46
CA SER A 217 -0.81 -26.49 -2.58
C SER A 217 -2.18 -25.83 -2.61
N LEU A 218 -2.22 -24.67 -3.24
CA LEU A 218 -3.43 -23.95 -3.57
C LEU A 218 -3.78 -24.22 -5.03
N ALA A 219 -5.00 -24.70 -5.25
CA ALA A 219 -5.60 -24.80 -6.57
C ALA A 219 -6.68 -23.73 -6.69
N ARG A 220 -6.53 -22.82 -7.66
CA ARG A 220 -7.47 -21.71 -7.92
C ARG A 220 -7.83 -20.91 -6.65
N PHE A 221 -6.83 -20.51 -5.87
CA PHE A 221 -7.03 -19.59 -4.75
C PHE A 221 -7.47 -18.23 -5.26
N PHE A 222 -8.59 -17.72 -4.73
CA PHE A 222 -9.16 -16.44 -5.12
C PHE A 222 -8.24 -15.30 -4.72
N LEU A 223 -7.96 -14.40 -5.66
CA LEU A 223 -7.13 -13.22 -5.44
C LEU A 223 -8.00 -11.97 -5.30
N VAL A 224 -8.63 -11.58 -6.40
CA VAL A 224 -9.38 -10.33 -6.51
C VAL A 224 -10.46 -10.50 -7.57
N GLU A 225 -11.49 -9.67 -7.46
CA GLU A 225 -12.50 -9.51 -8.49
C GLU A 225 -12.65 -8.05 -8.86
N THR A 226 -12.90 -7.80 -10.14
CA THR A 226 -13.05 -6.45 -10.69
C THR A 226 -14.31 -6.39 -11.55
N PRO A 227 -15.04 -5.27 -11.55
CA PRO A 227 -16.14 -5.09 -12.47
C PRO A 227 -15.61 -5.11 -13.90
N LEU A 228 -16.34 -5.78 -14.79
CA LEU A 228 -16.04 -5.76 -16.21
C LEU A 228 -16.36 -4.37 -16.76
N SER A 229 -15.37 -3.76 -17.42
CA SER A 229 -15.45 -2.38 -17.91
C SER A 229 -14.66 -2.21 -19.21
N TYR A 230 -14.55 -0.98 -19.70
CA TYR A 230 -13.82 -0.64 -20.92
C TYR A 230 -12.34 -1.04 -20.88
N VAL A 231 -11.73 -1.23 -19.69
CA VAL A 231 -10.31 -1.60 -19.56
C VAL A 231 -10.02 -2.95 -20.22
N TYR A 232 -11.03 -3.77 -20.47
CA TYR A 232 -10.90 -5.06 -21.15
C TYR A 232 -11.20 -5.00 -22.65
N ALA A 233 -11.75 -3.89 -23.15
CA ALA A 233 -12.34 -3.80 -24.49
C ALA A 233 -11.30 -3.94 -25.62
N GLU A 234 -10.03 -3.62 -25.34
CA GLU A 234 -8.94 -3.64 -26.31
C GLU A 234 -7.78 -4.55 -25.88
N GLY A 235 -8.00 -5.36 -24.86
CA GLY A 235 -6.99 -6.24 -24.27
C GLY A 235 -6.41 -5.67 -22.98
N MET A 236 -6.20 -6.56 -22.02
CA MET A 236 -5.73 -6.23 -20.69
C MET A 236 -4.75 -7.30 -20.20
N MET A 237 -3.65 -6.86 -19.60
CA MET A 237 -2.67 -7.72 -18.95
C MET A 237 -2.88 -7.65 -17.44
N PHE A 238 -3.28 -8.77 -16.82
CA PHE A 238 -3.33 -8.89 -15.37
C PHE A 238 -2.02 -9.49 -14.86
N SER A 239 -1.30 -8.74 -14.03
CA SER A 239 -0.03 -9.13 -13.44
C SER A 239 -0.19 -9.32 -11.93
N ILE A 240 0.28 -10.46 -11.42
CA ILE A 240 0.37 -10.71 -9.98
C ILE A 240 1.83 -10.80 -9.56
N PHE A 241 2.15 -10.25 -8.40
CA PHE A 241 3.46 -10.33 -7.76
C PHE A 241 3.29 -11.18 -6.50
N GLN A 242 3.71 -12.43 -6.56
CA GLN A 242 3.68 -13.34 -5.42
C GLN A 242 4.94 -13.18 -4.59
N GLU A 243 4.79 -12.85 -3.32
CA GLU A 243 5.88 -12.60 -2.40
C GLU A 243 5.87 -13.65 -1.30
N THR A 244 7.04 -14.23 -1.04
CA THR A 244 7.26 -14.98 0.19
C THR A 244 7.66 -14.01 1.29
N LEU A 245 7.03 -14.13 2.46
CA LEU A 245 7.28 -13.29 3.62
C LEU A 245 7.98 -14.08 4.73
N THR A 246 8.77 -13.37 5.55
CA THR A 246 9.17 -13.88 6.87
C THR A 246 7.97 -13.93 7.81
N GLU A 247 8.11 -14.58 8.96
CA GLU A 247 7.06 -14.64 9.97
C GLU A 247 6.67 -13.24 10.46
N GLU A 248 7.66 -12.43 10.81
CA GLU A 248 7.48 -11.09 11.36
C GLU A 248 6.86 -10.14 10.33
N ALA A 249 7.28 -10.24 9.05
CA ALA A 249 6.68 -9.45 7.97
C ALA A 249 5.22 -9.86 7.71
N TYR A 250 4.90 -11.15 7.81
CA TYR A 250 3.51 -11.62 7.69
C TYR A 250 2.65 -11.11 8.84
N GLU A 251 3.12 -11.16 10.09
CA GLU A 251 2.40 -10.65 11.25
C GLU A 251 2.09 -9.15 11.13
N TYR A 252 3.03 -8.38 10.59
CA TYR A 252 2.83 -6.96 10.28
C TYR A 252 1.69 -6.77 9.27
N TRP A 253 1.76 -7.46 8.12
CA TRP A 253 0.74 -7.34 7.08
C TRP A 253 -0.63 -7.87 7.53
N GLU A 254 -0.67 -8.88 8.41
CA GLU A 254 -1.92 -9.36 9.01
C GLU A 254 -2.54 -8.31 9.94
N GLN A 255 -1.74 -7.55 10.68
CA GLN A 255 -2.24 -6.41 11.46
C GLN A 255 -2.77 -5.29 10.56
N VAL A 256 -2.08 -4.96 9.47
CA VAL A 256 -2.55 -3.99 8.48
C VAL A 256 -3.87 -4.44 7.84
N HIS A 257 -3.95 -5.71 7.45
CA HIS A 257 -5.16 -6.32 6.91
C HIS A 257 -6.34 -6.20 7.87
N ARG A 258 -6.16 -6.59 9.14
CA ARG A 258 -7.22 -6.52 10.17
C ARG A 258 -7.69 -5.09 10.44
N LEU A 259 -6.83 -4.09 10.31
CA LEU A 259 -7.23 -2.69 10.47
C LEU A 259 -8.06 -2.19 9.29
N ASN A 260 -7.71 -2.57 8.06
CA ASN A 260 -8.47 -2.20 6.86
C ASN A 260 -9.86 -2.86 6.83
N GLU A 261 -10.04 -4.06 7.38
CA GLU A 261 -11.34 -4.74 7.39
C GLU A 261 -12.33 -4.22 8.46
N ARG A 262 -11.89 -3.35 9.38
CA ARG A 262 -12.78 -2.79 10.41
C ARG A 262 -13.79 -1.84 9.79
N GLN A 263 -15.07 -2.13 10.00
CA GLN A 263 -16.18 -1.29 9.55
C GLN A 263 -16.37 -0.04 10.42
N GLY A 264 -15.62 0.10 11.52
CA GLY A 264 -15.60 1.29 12.36
C GLY A 264 -16.86 1.42 13.21
N THR A 265 -17.12 0.44 14.08
CA THR A 265 -18.19 0.59 15.09
C THR A 265 -17.61 1.18 16.39
N ILE A 266 -18.42 1.94 17.13
CA ILE A 266 -18.02 2.53 18.43
C ILE A 266 -17.75 1.48 19.52
N PHE A 267 -18.04 0.20 19.24
CA PHE A 267 -17.79 -0.93 20.11
C PHE A 267 -16.62 -1.80 19.64
N ASP A 268 -15.98 -1.43 18.53
CA ASP A 268 -14.75 -2.09 18.10
C ASP A 268 -13.68 -1.81 19.17
N GLU A 269 -12.98 -2.86 19.60
CA GLU A 269 -11.85 -2.69 20.53
C GLU A 269 -10.87 -1.67 19.93
N PRO A 270 -10.36 -0.72 20.71
CA PRO A 270 -9.39 0.25 20.21
C PRO A 270 -8.23 -0.52 19.55
N PRO A 271 -7.80 -0.11 18.36
CA PRO A 271 -6.77 -0.84 17.64
C PRO A 271 -5.52 -0.93 18.53
N GLY A 272 -5.00 -2.15 18.71
CA GLY A 272 -3.65 -2.32 19.23
C GLY A 272 -2.66 -1.62 18.30
N ALA A 273 -1.54 -1.15 18.84
CA ALA A 273 -0.48 -0.58 18.02
C ALA A 273 0.01 -1.62 17.01
N ILE A 274 0.09 -1.24 15.72
CA ILE A 274 0.70 -2.10 14.70
C ILE A 274 2.16 -2.31 15.11
N ILE A 275 2.65 -3.54 15.01
CA ILE A 275 4.05 -3.84 15.25
C ILE A 275 4.95 -3.03 14.31
N THR A 276 6.08 -2.60 14.84
CA THR A 276 7.13 -1.90 14.12
C THR A 276 8.44 -2.63 14.37
N ASN A 277 9.31 -2.68 13.38
CA ASN A 277 10.69 -3.12 13.55
C ASN A 277 11.67 -1.94 13.51
N PHE A 278 11.18 -0.70 13.61
CA PHE A 278 12.01 0.48 13.77
C PHE A 278 12.15 0.88 15.22
N HIS A 279 13.35 1.31 15.58
CA HIS A 279 13.69 1.82 16.89
C HIS A 279 14.35 3.20 16.74
N PRO A 280 14.04 4.17 17.60
CA PRO A 280 14.82 5.39 17.66
C PRO A 280 16.26 5.07 18.11
N SER A 281 17.25 5.83 17.62
CA SER A 281 18.59 5.79 18.20
C SER A 281 18.57 6.37 19.62
N ALA A 282 19.59 6.06 20.43
CA ALA A 282 19.64 6.29 21.88
C ALA A 282 19.28 7.71 22.38
N ASP A 283 19.25 8.73 21.50
CA ASP A 283 18.95 10.12 21.82
C ASP A 283 17.58 10.61 21.31
N SER A 284 16.76 9.75 20.70
CA SER A 284 15.42 10.12 20.20
C SER A 284 14.33 9.41 21.02
N LEU A 285 13.45 10.19 21.66
CA LEU A 285 12.29 9.67 22.42
C LEU A 285 11.01 9.58 21.57
N SER A 286 11.08 9.96 20.28
CA SER A 286 9.90 10.03 19.42
C SER A 286 9.43 8.64 18.99
N ALA A 287 8.12 8.40 19.11
CA ALA A 287 7.51 7.17 18.62
C ALA A 287 7.72 6.99 17.10
N VAL A 288 7.96 5.75 16.67
CA VAL A 288 8.11 5.36 15.27
C VAL A 288 7.12 4.24 14.91
N TYR A 289 6.51 4.37 13.75
CA TYR A 289 5.56 3.44 13.16
C TYR A 289 6.04 3.01 11.77
N GLY A 290 5.40 1.97 11.23
CA GLY A 290 5.74 1.39 9.94
C GLY A 290 6.72 0.23 10.07
N TYR A 291 7.08 -0.36 8.95
CA TYR A 291 7.84 -1.61 8.93
C TYR A 291 8.78 -1.67 7.72
N PHE A 292 9.96 -2.24 7.94
CA PHE A 292 10.89 -2.58 6.88
C PHE A 292 10.90 -4.09 6.62
N TYR A 293 10.62 -4.50 5.39
CA TYR A 293 10.76 -5.89 4.97
C TYR A 293 11.44 -6.01 3.60
N ALA A 294 11.95 -7.20 3.30
CA ALA A 294 12.54 -7.53 2.01
C ALA A 294 11.76 -8.67 1.35
N ALA A 295 11.53 -8.57 0.05
CA ALA A 295 10.82 -9.59 -0.73
C ALA A 295 11.47 -9.77 -2.10
N SER A 296 11.38 -10.99 -2.63
CA SER A 296 11.69 -11.31 -4.02
C SER A 296 10.38 -11.74 -4.69
N PRO A 297 9.66 -10.81 -5.35
CA PRO A 297 8.40 -11.15 -6.00
C PRO A 297 8.63 -12.04 -7.21
N VAL A 298 7.76 -13.05 -7.37
CA VAL A 298 7.64 -13.82 -8.61
C VAL A 298 6.41 -13.33 -9.35
N THR A 299 6.61 -12.88 -10.59
CA THR A 299 5.53 -12.35 -11.41
C THR A 299 4.93 -13.43 -12.31
N LEU A 300 3.59 -13.59 -12.31
CA LEU A 300 2.88 -14.15 -13.47
C LEU A 300 2.00 -13.09 -14.08
N ARG A 301 1.82 -13.21 -15.38
CA ARG A 301 0.96 -12.35 -16.17
C ARG A 301 -0.03 -13.20 -16.93
N ARG A 302 -1.22 -12.66 -17.13
CA ARG A 302 -2.25 -13.25 -17.96
C ARG A 302 -2.84 -12.15 -18.84
N PHE A 303 -2.66 -12.29 -20.15
CA PHE A 303 -3.40 -11.48 -21.11
C PHE A 303 -4.84 -11.97 -21.16
N ILE A 304 -5.77 -11.03 -21.10
CA ILE A 304 -7.20 -11.24 -21.26
C ILE A 304 -7.60 -10.56 -22.57
N TYR A 305 -8.01 -11.36 -23.54
CA TYR A 305 -8.48 -10.85 -24.80
C TYR A 305 -9.92 -10.37 -24.68
N PRO A 306 -10.35 -9.39 -25.51
CA PRO A 306 -11.74 -8.93 -25.51
C PRO A 306 -12.76 -10.05 -25.69
N HIS A 307 -12.43 -11.08 -26.47
CA HIS A 307 -13.32 -12.22 -26.73
C HIS A 307 -13.47 -13.18 -25.53
N ASP A 308 -12.52 -13.18 -24.59
CA ASP A 308 -12.62 -14.00 -23.36
C ASP A 308 -13.67 -13.45 -22.38
N VAL A 309 -14.07 -12.20 -22.58
CA VAL A 309 -14.94 -11.42 -21.68
C VAL A 309 -16.09 -10.76 -22.44
N ASP A 310 -16.58 -11.42 -23.49
CA ASP A 310 -17.78 -11.05 -24.26
C ASP A 310 -17.74 -9.64 -24.90
N PHE A 311 -16.58 -9.20 -25.38
CA PHE A 311 -16.36 -7.94 -26.11
C PHE A 311 -16.96 -6.70 -25.41
N PRO A 312 -16.37 -6.26 -24.29
CA PRO A 312 -16.82 -5.08 -23.56
C PRO A 312 -16.83 -3.83 -24.44
N ALA A 313 -17.72 -2.89 -24.14
CA ALA A 313 -17.79 -1.62 -24.86
C ALA A 313 -16.48 -0.85 -24.71
N ARG A 314 -15.98 -0.31 -25.83
CA ARG A 314 -14.80 0.56 -25.85
C ARG A 314 -15.07 1.87 -25.11
N TYR A 315 -13.99 2.47 -24.61
CA TYR A 315 -14.08 3.78 -23.98
C TYR A 315 -14.30 4.90 -25.00
N CYS A 316 -13.63 4.82 -26.15
CA CYS A 316 -13.72 5.78 -27.25
C CYS A 316 -14.50 5.21 -28.45
N PRO A 317 -15.27 6.05 -29.18
CA PRO A 317 -15.55 7.46 -28.90
C PRO A 317 -16.50 7.64 -27.71
N GLN A 318 -16.38 8.74 -26.97
CA GLN A 318 -17.36 9.05 -25.91
C GLN A 318 -18.67 9.58 -26.52
N PRO A 319 -19.85 9.18 -26.01
CA PRO A 319 -21.14 9.51 -26.62
C PRO A 319 -21.51 11.00 -26.52
N SER A 320 -20.87 11.77 -25.64
CA SER A 320 -21.07 13.21 -25.51
C SER A 320 -19.87 13.97 -26.07
N PRO A 321 -20.05 14.95 -26.98
CA PRO A 321 -18.94 15.79 -27.40
C PRO A 321 -18.34 16.46 -26.16
N PRO A 322 -17.01 16.48 -26.03
CA PRO A 322 -16.38 17.18 -24.93
C PRO A 322 -16.88 18.64 -24.92
N LEU A 323 -17.08 19.21 -23.73
CA LEU A 323 -17.38 20.64 -23.60
C LEU A 323 -16.43 21.44 -24.49
N PRO A 324 -16.86 22.50 -25.18
CA PRO A 324 -15.97 23.26 -26.07
C PRO A 324 -14.67 23.64 -25.35
N GLY A 325 -13.54 23.11 -25.81
CA GLY A 325 -12.21 23.32 -25.21
C GLY A 325 -11.75 22.27 -24.20
N TYR A 326 -12.54 21.23 -23.91
CA TYR A 326 -12.10 20.06 -23.15
C TYR A 326 -11.43 19.08 -24.10
N VAL A 327 -10.19 18.70 -23.77
CA VAL A 327 -9.45 17.65 -24.48
C VAL A 327 -9.46 16.43 -23.59
N SER A 328 -9.97 15.32 -24.11
CA SER A 328 -10.12 14.05 -23.41
C SER A 328 -9.06 13.04 -23.86
N ILE A 329 -8.96 11.92 -23.14
CA ILE A 329 -8.12 10.79 -23.55
C ILE A 329 -8.57 10.14 -24.87
N CYS A 330 -9.77 10.46 -25.38
CA CYS A 330 -10.22 10.03 -26.71
C CYS A 330 -9.75 10.97 -27.83
N ASP A 331 -9.36 12.21 -27.51
CA ASP A 331 -8.78 13.14 -28.48
C ASP A 331 -7.27 12.91 -28.61
N ASP A 332 -6.61 12.68 -27.47
CA ASP A 332 -5.19 12.33 -27.35
C ASP A 332 -4.98 11.56 -26.04
N CYS A 333 -4.67 10.27 -26.16
CA CYS A 333 -4.52 9.38 -25.01
C CYS A 333 -3.25 9.64 -24.18
N THR A 334 -2.34 10.52 -24.63
CA THR A 334 -1.10 10.90 -23.93
C THR A 334 -1.25 12.09 -22.98
N ILE A 335 -2.42 12.72 -22.97
CA ILE A 335 -2.71 13.84 -22.05
C ILE A 335 -2.74 13.39 -20.60
N ASP A 336 -3.11 12.14 -20.34
CA ASP A 336 -2.98 11.53 -19.02
C ASP A 336 -1.51 11.12 -18.82
N SER A 337 -0.90 11.53 -17.71
CA SER A 337 0.49 11.21 -17.39
C SER A 337 0.78 9.71 -17.26
N ASN A 338 -0.26 8.88 -17.10
CA ASN A 338 -0.13 7.42 -17.05
C ASN A 338 -0.22 6.76 -18.44
N GLY A 339 -0.57 7.51 -19.48
CA GLY A 339 -0.66 7.00 -20.85
C GLY A 339 0.70 6.96 -21.53
N SER A 340 1.13 5.76 -21.95
CA SER A 340 2.37 5.57 -22.73
C SER A 340 2.07 5.10 -24.15
N LEU A 341 2.71 5.71 -25.16
CA LEU A 341 2.69 5.22 -26.55
C LEU A 341 3.57 3.97 -26.77
N ILE A 342 4.46 3.70 -25.82
CA ILE A 342 5.37 2.55 -25.88
C ILE A 342 4.73 1.42 -25.07
N PRO A 343 4.40 0.27 -25.68
CA PRO A 343 3.94 -0.88 -24.93
C PRO A 343 4.99 -1.31 -23.90
N PRO A 344 4.58 -1.78 -22.71
CA PRO A 344 5.50 -2.43 -21.79
C PRO A 344 6.22 -3.60 -22.46
N ASP A 345 7.45 -3.87 -22.03
CA ASP A 345 8.28 -4.97 -22.53
C ASP A 345 7.64 -6.36 -22.37
N TYR A 346 6.74 -6.50 -21.40
CA TYR A 346 5.98 -7.71 -21.13
C TYR A 346 4.62 -7.77 -21.84
N TRP A 347 4.27 -6.79 -22.67
CA TRP A 347 3.02 -6.77 -23.43
C TRP A 347 3.11 -7.72 -24.64
N ASP A 348 3.07 -9.00 -24.37
CA ASP A 348 3.03 -10.06 -25.37
C ASP A 348 1.60 -10.60 -25.48
N GLU A 349 0.95 -10.34 -26.63
CA GLU A 349 -0.42 -10.77 -26.91
C GLU A 349 -0.53 -12.26 -27.18
#